data_AF-A0AAW8IP14-F1
#
_entry.id   AF-A0AAW8IP14-F1
#
_cell.length_a   1.000
_cell.length_b   1.000
_cell.length_c   1.000
_cell.angle_alpha   90.00
_cell.angle_beta   90.00
_cell.angle_gamma   90.00
#
_symmetry.space_group_name_H-M   'P 1'
#
loop_
_entity.id
_entity.type
_entity.pdbx_description
1 polymer ?
#
loop_
_entity_poly.entity_id
_entity_poly.type
_entity_poly.pdbx_seq_one_letter_code
_entity_poly.pdbx_strand_id
1 'polypeptide(L)'
;HRWEAIEQENNLLMEAKEKKNNPEIETFENGDTRKQLLARSRYLLYKTREKWTASQNQRAEILFSQYPDLEKAYNLSDGLRKIYNQNIQKSVAMLKLAHWFKEVEESRFKAFSVLRKTIMNHYNEILNYF
;
A
#
# COMPACT_ATOMS: atom_id res chain seq x y z
N HIS A 1 -0.61 -5.04 10.90
CA HIS A 1 -0.58 -6.05 9.81
C HIS A 1 0.59 -7.04 9.86
N ARG A 2 1.82 -6.71 9.41
CA ARG A 2 2.87 -7.73 9.23
C ARG A 2 3.30 -8.43 10.52
N TRP A 3 3.56 -7.66 11.57
CA TRP A 3 3.97 -8.21 12.87
C TRP A 3 2.86 -9.07 13.48
N GLU A 4 1.62 -8.60 13.47
CA GLU A 4 0.46 -9.38 13.92
C GLU A 4 0.34 -10.72 13.19
N ALA A 5 0.49 -10.76 11.87
CA ALA A 5 0.41 -12.00 11.10
C ALA A 5 1.56 -12.98 11.43
N ILE A 6 2.76 -12.46 11.74
CA ILE A 6 3.89 -13.28 12.19
C ILE A 6 3.60 -13.87 13.57
N GLU A 7 3.13 -13.03 14.49
CA GLU A 7 2.81 -13.42 15.86
C GLU A 7 1.67 -14.46 15.91
N GLN A 8 0.60 -14.24 15.15
CA GLN A 8 -0.50 -15.20 15.01
C GLN A 8 0.00 -16.57 14.52
N GLU A 9 0.81 -16.60 13.45
CA GLU A 9 1.33 -17.86 12.93
C GLU A 9 2.29 -18.53 13.93
N ASN A 10 3.12 -17.77 14.64
CA ASN A 10 4.01 -18.30 15.68
C ASN A 10 3.22 -18.91 16.84
N ASN A 11 2.14 -18.28 17.29
CA ASN A 11 1.28 -18.78 18.35
C ASN A 11 0.62 -20.11 17.94
N LEU A 12 0.09 -20.20 16.72
CA LEU A 12 -0.48 -21.44 16.17
C LEU A 12 0.55 -22.59 16.14
N LEU A 13 1.78 -22.29 15.73
CA LEU A 13 2.87 -23.27 15.72
C LEU A 13 3.23 -23.74 17.14
N MET A 14 3.27 -22.83 18.13
CA MET A 14 3.53 -23.20 19.52
C MET A 14 2.43 -24.09 20.09
N GLU A 15 1.16 -23.72 19.90
CA GLU A 15 0.02 -24.52 20.37
C GLU A 15 -0.02 -25.92 19.74
N ALA A 16 0.23 -26.03 18.44
CA ALA A 16 0.26 -27.32 17.75
C ALA A 16 1.38 -28.22 18.30
N LYS A 17 2.54 -27.62 18.59
CA LYS A 17 3.68 -28.32 19.21
C LYS A 17 3.33 -28.83 20.61
N GLU A 18 2.67 -28.02 21.44
CA GLU A 18 2.22 -28.42 22.78
C GLU A 18 1.22 -29.58 22.71
N LYS A 19 0.27 -29.51 21.77
CA LYS A 19 -0.76 -30.53 21.55
C LYS A 19 -0.26 -31.76 20.77
N LYS A 20 1.01 -31.77 20.33
CA LYS A 20 1.63 -32.80 19.48
C LYS A 20 0.85 -33.09 18.18
N ASN A 21 0.24 -32.05 17.61
CA ASN A 21 -0.54 -32.13 16.37
C ASN A 21 0.16 -31.35 15.26
N ASN A 22 -0.24 -31.61 14.01
CA ASN A 22 0.21 -30.80 12.88
C ASN A 22 -0.48 -29.42 12.92
N PRO A 23 0.26 -28.32 12.73
CA PRO A 23 -0.33 -26.99 12.65
C PRO A 23 -1.10 -26.83 11.35
N GLU A 24 -2.37 -26.44 11.46
CA GLU A 24 -3.19 -26.06 10.32
C GLU A 24 -3.09 -24.54 10.14
N ILE A 25 -2.46 -24.11 9.04
CA ILE A 25 -2.28 -22.69 8.72
C ILE A 25 -3.14 -22.39 7.49
N GLU A 26 -4.10 -21.48 7.65
CA GLU A 26 -4.96 -21.05 6.55
C GLU A 26 -4.14 -20.42 5.41
N THR A 27 -4.52 -20.78 4.18
CA THR A 27 -3.94 -20.25 2.96
C THR A 27 -5.02 -19.60 2.09
N PHE A 28 -4.65 -18.57 1.36
CA PHE A 28 -5.51 -17.96 0.36
C PHE A 28 -5.52 -18.76 -0.94
N GLU A 29 -6.39 -18.39 -1.88
CA GLU A 29 -6.51 -19.01 -3.21
C GLU A 29 -5.21 -19.03 -4.03
N ASN A 30 -4.26 -18.14 -3.73
CA ASN A 30 -2.94 -18.10 -4.36
C ASN A 30 -1.88 -18.98 -3.63
N GLY A 31 -2.29 -19.75 -2.62
CA GLY A 31 -1.46 -20.62 -1.79
C GLY A 31 -0.61 -19.90 -0.74
N ASP A 32 -0.69 -18.58 -0.62
CA ASP A 32 0.03 -17.85 0.42
C ASP A 32 -0.68 -17.97 1.77
N THR A 33 0.08 -18.16 2.86
CA THR A 33 -0.41 -17.84 4.21
C THR A 33 -0.57 -16.32 4.37
N ARG A 34 -1.29 -15.87 5.40
CA ARG A 34 -1.37 -14.43 5.75
C ARG A 34 -0.01 -13.77 5.91
N LYS A 35 0.94 -14.46 6.57
CA LYS A 35 2.32 -14.03 6.66
C LYS A 35 3.02 -14.01 5.31
N GLN A 36 2.77 -14.96 4.41
CA GLN A 36 3.42 -14.95 3.09
C GLN A 36 2.85 -13.85 2.19
N LEU A 37 1.53 -13.65 2.19
CA LEU A 37 0.82 -12.62 1.43
C LEU A 37 1.42 -11.23 1.73
N LEU A 38 1.47 -10.84 3.00
CA LEU A 38 2.03 -9.54 3.42
C LEU A 38 3.52 -9.38 3.07
N ALA A 39 4.28 -10.47 2.93
CA ALA A 39 5.71 -10.44 2.62
C ALA A 39 5.91 -10.21 1.12
N ARG A 40 5.26 -11.08 0.33
CA ARG A 40 5.42 -11.19 -1.11
C ARG A 40 4.73 -10.03 -1.84
N SER A 41 3.72 -9.43 -1.22
CA SER A 41 3.08 -8.21 -1.71
C SER A 41 3.91 -6.94 -1.53
N ARG A 42 5.01 -6.94 -0.79
CA ARG A 42 5.75 -5.69 -0.54
C ARG A 42 6.20 -4.99 -1.83
N TYR A 43 6.69 -5.75 -2.80
CA TYR A 43 7.27 -5.17 -4.01
C TYR A 43 6.22 -4.65 -5.00
N LEU A 44 5.02 -5.23 -5.06
CA LEU A 44 3.98 -4.74 -5.97
C LEU A 44 3.47 -3.36 -5.53
N LEU A 45 3.48 -3.06 -4.22
CA LEU A 45 3.08 -1.76 -3.68
C LEU A 45 3.99 -0.61 -4.12
N TYR A 46 5.20 -0.89 -4.60
CA TYR A 46 6.13 0.11 -5.14
C TYR A 46 6.00 0.29 -6.66
N LYS A 47 5.12 -0.44 -7.34
CA LYS A 47 4.90 -0.38 -8.80
C LYS A 47 3.52 0.20 -9.11
N THR A 48 3.37 0.77 -10.30
CA THR A 48 2.04 1.11 -10.83
C THR A 48 1.33 -0.17 -11.24
N ARG A 49 -0.02 -0.16 -11.26
CA ARG A 49 -0.83 -1.35 -11.56
C ARG A 49 -0.51 -1.95 -12.94
N GLU A 50 -0.16 -1.10 -13.91
CA GLU A 50 0.19 -1.51 -15.28
C GLU A 50 1.51 -2.31 -15.36
N LYS A 51 2.34 -2.24 -14.31
CA LYS A 51 3.62 -2.95 -14.22
C LYS A 51 3.54 -4.24 -13.39
N TRP A 52 2.34 -4.63 -12.97
CA TRP A 52 2.12 -5.87 -12.22
C TRP A 52 2.07 -7.07 -13.15
N THR A 53 2.77 -8.15 -12.77
CA THR A 53 2.58 -9.46 -13.40
C THR A 53 1.21 -10.03 -13.05
N ALA A 54 0.72 -11.05 -13.77
CA ALA A 54 -0.53 -11.73 -13.44
C ALA A 54 -0.56 -12.22 -11.97
N SER A 55 0.54 -12.80 -11.49
CA SER A 55 0.68 -13.24 -10.09
C SER A 55 0.71 -12.09 -9.07
N GLN A 56 1.15 -10.90 -9.49
CA GLN A 56 1.08 -9.69 -8.66
C GLN A 56 -0.34 -9.13 -8.62
N ASN A 57 -1.07 -9.14 -9.74
CA ASN A 57 -2.47 -8.74 -9.79
C ASN A 57 -3.33 -9.59 -8.86
N GLN A 58 -3.28 -10.92 -9.00
CA GLN A 58 -4.02 -11.85 -8.12
C GLN A 58 -3.69 -11.59 -6.64
N ARG A 59 -2.40 -11.39 -6.33
CA ARG A 59 -1.97 -11.13 -4.96
C ARG A 59 -2.43 -9.76 -4.44
N ALA A 60 -2.49 -8.75 -5.30
CA ALA A 60 -2.99 -7.43 -4.95
C ALA A 60 -4.50 -7.47 -4.66
N GLU A 61 -5.28 -8.23 -5.42
CA GLU A 61 -6.71 -8.43 -5.20
C GLU A 61 -6.97 -9.02 -3.81
N ILE A 62 -6.28 -10.12 -3.48
CA ILE A 62 -6.38 -10.74 -2.14
C ILE A 62 -5.92 -9.75 -1.06
N LEU A 63 -4.78 -9.09 -1.25
CA LEU A 63 -4.22 -8.16 -0.27
C LEU A 63 -5.19 -7.01 0.03
N PHE A 64 -5.75 -6.38 -0.99
CA PHE A 64 -6.62 -5.21 -0.85
C PHE A 64 -8.00 -5.58 -0.32
N SER A 65 -8.51 -6.76 -0.67
CA SER A 65 -9.71 -7.32 -0.04
C SER A 65 -9.52 -7.52 1.47
N GLN A 66 -8.37 -8.08 1.88
CA GLN A 66 -8.08 -8.36 3.29
C GLN A 66 -7.64 -7.11 4.08
N TYR A 67 -7.02 -6.13 3.41
CA TYR A 67 -6.44 -4.93 4.01
C TYR A 67 -6.80 -3.68 3.19
N PRO A 68 -8.07 -3.19 3.28
CA PRO A 68 -8.52 -2.03 2.50
C PRO A 68 -7.73 -0.73 2.79
N ASP A 69 -7.16 -0.62 3.99
CA ASP A 69 -6.30 0.50 4.36
C ASP A 69 -4.99 0.50 3.56
N LEU A 70 -4.44 -0.67 3.24
CA LEU A 70 -3.29 -0.80 2.35
C LEU A 70 -3.63 -0.39 0.91
N GLU A 71 -4.84 -0.71 0.43
CA GLU A 71 -5.29 -0.22 -0.88
C GLU A 71 -5.40 1.30 -0.89
N LYS A 72 -6.01 1.88 0.15
CA LYS A 72 -6.14 3.33 0.28
C LYS A 72 -4.77 4.01 0.29
N ALA A 73 -3.81 3.50 1.06
CA ALA A 73 -2.45 4.02 1.10
C ALA A 73 -1.70 3.85 -0.22
N TYR A 74 -1.90 2.72 -0.91
CA TYR A 74 -1.35 2.48 -2.24
C TYR A 74 -1.89 3.49 -3.25
N ASN A 75 -3.21 3.70 -3.29
CA ASN A 75 -3.86 4.62 -4.22
C ASN A 75 -3.37 6.07 -4.03
N LEU A 76 -3.16 6.53 -2.80
CA LEU A 76 -2.55 7.85 -2.54
C LEU A 76 -1.12 7.94 -3.08
N SER A 77 -0.31 6.89 -2.85
CA SER A 77 1.08 6.85 -3.32
C SER A 77 1.16 6.84 -4.85
N ASP A 78 0.30 6.03 -5.49
CA ASP A 78 0.21 5.90 -6.93
C ASP A 78 -0.39 7.15 -7.58
N GLY A 79 -1.37 7.79 -6.94
CA GLY A 79 -1.94 9.07 -7.35
C GLY A 79 -0.88 10.17 -7.42
N LEU A 80 -0.07 10.32 -6.36
CA LEU A 80 1.03 11.27 -6.36
C LEU A 80 2.04 10.96 -7.48
N ARG A 81 2.44 9.69 -7.62
CA ARG A 81 3.34 9.23 -8.69
C ARG A 81 2.78 9.57 -10.08
N LYS A 82 1.50 9.37 -10.30
CA LYS A 82 0.82 9.69 -11.57
C LYS A 82 0.85 11.17 -11.87
N ILE A 83 0.74 12.04 -10.87
CA ILE A 83 0.88 13.49 -11.05
C ILE A 83 2.29 13.80 -11.58
N TYR A 84 3.33 13.36 -10.88
CA TYR A 84 4.74 13.61 -11.26
C TYR A 84 5.17 12.97 -12.59
N ASN A 85 4.50 11.91 -13.03
CA ASN A 85 4.83 11.25 -14.30
C ASN A 85 4.11 11.86 -15.52
N GLN A 86 3.41 12.98 -15.36
CA GLN A 86 2.70 13.67 -16.46
C GLN A 86 3.50 14.88 -16.94
N ASN A 87 3.57 15.07 -18.26
CA ASN A 87 4.05 16.32 -18.86
C ASN A 87 2.88 17.31 -18.93
N ILE A 88 2.71 18.14 -17.90
CA ILE A 88 1.58 19.04 -17.70
C ILE A 88 2.07 20.41 -17.24
N GLN A 89 1.35 21.46 -17.60
CA GLN A 89 1.67 22.81 -17.15
C GLN A 89 1.55 22.94 -15.62
N LYS A 90 2.37 23.83 -15.04
CA LYS A 90 2.36 24.20 -13.61
C LYS A 90 0.96 24.46 -13.03
N SER A 91 0.08 25.14 -13.76
CA SER A 91 -1.31 25.40 -13.31
C SER A 91 -2.15 24.13 -13.19
N VAL A 92 -1.97 23.18 -14.11
CA VAL A 92 -2.66 21.89 -14.10
C VAL A 92 -2.11 21.00 -12.99
N ALA A 93 -0.79 20.99 -12.79
CA ALA A 93 -0.14 20.29 -11.68
C ALA A 93 -0.63 20.81 -10.32
N MET A 94 -0.75 22.13 -10.18
CA MET A 94 -1.30 22.78 -8.98
C MET A 94 -2.71 22.29 -8.66
N LEU A 95 -3.60 22.21 -9.66
CA LEU A 95 -4.96 21.72 -9.46
C LEU A 95 -4.98 20.24 -9.05
N LYS A 96 -4.17 19.39 -9.70
CA LYS A 96 -4.07 17.96 -9.38
C LYS A 96 -3.51 17.71 -7.98
N LEU A 97 -2.49 18.47 -7.57
CA LEU A 97 -1.94 18.40 -6.21
C LEU A 97 -2.99 18.83 -5.18
N ALA A 98 -3.78 19.87 -5.45
CA ALA A 98 -4.88 20.28 -4.58
C ALA A 98 -5.94 19.17 -4.40
N HIS A 99 -6.32 18.48 -5.48
CA HIS A 99 -7.20 17.31 -5.39
C HIS A 99 -6.57 16.18 -4.56
N TRP A 100 -5.30 15.87 -4.80
CA TRP A 100 -4.59 14.86 -4.03
C TRP A 100 -4.48 15.23 -2.54
N PHE A 101 -4.29 16.51 -2.20
CA PHE A 101 -4.32 16.97 -0.81
C PHE A 101 -5.65 16.71 -0.12
N LYS A 102 -6.77 16.90 -0.82
CA LYS A 102 -8.10 16.56 -0.31
C LYS A 102 -8.22 15.06 -0.01
N GLU A 103 -7.78 14.21 -0.92
CA GLU A 103 -7.77 12.76 -0.72
C GLU A 103 -6.90 12.35 0.48
N VAL A 104 -5.75 13.00 0.67
CA VAL A 104 -4.88 12.79 1.83
C VAL A 104 -5.58 13.17 3.14
N GLU A 105 -6.29 14.30 3.19
CA GLU A 105 -7.03 14.72 4.39
C GLU A 105 -8.16 13.73 4.72
N GLU A 106 -8.93 13.31 3.72
CA GLU A 106 -9.98 12.28 3.85
C GLU A 106 -9.41 10.90 4.20
N SER A 107 -8.13 10.65 3.90
CA SER A 107 -7.48 9.39 4.23
C SER A 107 -7.26 9.17 5.71
N ARG A 108 -7.07 10.26 6.48
CA ARG A 108 -6.66 10.27 7.88
C ARG A 108 -5.31 9.58 8.15
N PHE A 109 -4.51 9.28 7.13
CA PHE A 109 -3.17 8.76 7.32
C PHE A 109 -2.19 9.86 7.76
N LYS A 110 -1.70 9.78 8.99
CA LYS A 110 -0.75 10.75 9.56
C LYS A 110 0.51 10.92 8.69
N ALA A 111 1.04 9.83 8.13
CA ALA A 111 2.23 9.87 7.28
C ALA A 111 2.03 10.73 6.02
N PHE A 112 0.92 10.56 5.31
CA PHE A 112 0.60 11.38 4.14
C PHE A 112 0.29 12.82 4.53
N SER A 113 -0.36 13.06 5.68
CA SER A 113 -0.59 14.42 6.19
C SER A 113 0.71 15.17 6.47
N VAL A 114 1.76 14.48 6.94
CA VAL A 114 3.10 15.07 7.09
C VAL A 114 3.70 15.40 5.72
N LEU A 115 3.66 14.46 4.77
CA LEU A 115 4.15 14.68 3.41
C LEU A 115 3.44 15.86 2.73
N ARG A 116 2.11 15.96 2.85
CA ARG A 116 1.31 17.08 2.36
C ARG A 116 1.81 18.42 2.89
N LYS A 117 2.07 18.51 4.20
CA LYS A 117 2.61 19.73 4.82
C LYS A 117 3.99 20.09 4.26
N THR A 118 4.86 19.10 4.07
CA THR A 118 6.17 19.30 3.42
C THR A 118 6.01 19.84 2.01
N ILE A 119 5.11 19.28 1.20
CA ILE A 119 4.84 19.76 -0.16
C ILE A 119 4.30 21.19 -0.14
N MET A 120 3.37 21.52 0.77
CA MET A 120 2.82 22.87 0.91
C MET A 120 3.90 23.90 1.30
N ASN A 121 4.84 23.53 2.18
CA ASN A 121 5.91 24.44 2.60
C ASN A 121 6.90 24.77 1.46
N HIS A 122 7.00 23.91 0.46
CA HIS A 122 7.92 24.04 -0.68
C HIS A 122 7.16 24.06 -2.03
N TYR A 123 5.94 24.59 -2.00
CA TYR A 123 4.99 24.39 -3.10
C TYR A 123 5.46 25.02 -4.40
N ASN A 124 6.04 26.22 -4.33
CA ASN A 124 6.54 26.94 -5.51
C ASN A 124 7.71 26.23 -6.16
N GLU A 125 8.65 25.72 -5.36
CA GLU A 125 9.82 24.99 -5.80
C GLU A 125 9.44 23.64 -6.42
N ILE A 126 8.53 22.92 -5.77
CA ILE A 126 7.99 21.66 -6.27
C ILE A 126 7.28 21.86 -7.60
N LEU A 127 6.49 22.92 -7.73
CA LEU A 127 5.77 23.22 -8.96
C LEU A 127 6.70 23.57 -10.13
N ASN A 128 7.96 23.94 -9.90
CA ASN A 128 8.92 24.19 -10.98
C ASN A 128 9.42 22.90 -11.66
N TYR A 129 9.08 21.71 -11.13
CA TYR A 129 9.32 20.44 -11.79
C TYR A 129 8.42 20.22 -13.02
N PHE A 130 7.21 20.79 -13.00
CA PHE A 130 6.16 20.63 -14.02
C PHE A 130 6.20 21.77 -15.04
#